data_AF-A0A212A680-F1
#
_entry.id   AF-A0A212A680-F1
#
_cell.length_a   1.000
_cell.length_b   1.000
_cell.length_c   1.000
_cell.angle_alpha   90.00
_cell.angle_beta   90.00
_cell.angle_gamma   90.00
#
_symmetry.space_group_name_H-M   'P 1'
#
loop_
_entity.id
_entity.type
_entity.pdbx_description
1 polymer ?
#
loop_
_entity_poly.entity_id
_entity_poly.type
_entity_poly.pdbx_seq_one_letter_code
_entity_poly.pdbx_strand_id
1 'polypeptide(L)' 'ARRARFAAVEAAVARRNPTQRDADRRLFLARLEGELEREDFRRFGWSSALNARAIFAFWEEMAPGLFDDV' A
#
# COMPACT_ATOMS: atom_id res chain seq x y z
N ALA A 1 11.57 -4.74 -10.83
CA ALA A 1 11.07 -3.46 -10.29
C ALA A 1 9.59 -3.54 -9.85
N ARG A 2 8.57 -3.17 -10.65
CA ARG A 2 7.20 -2.93 -10.14
C ARG A 2 6.51 -4.14 -9.48
N ARG A 3 6.55 -5.32 -10.11
CA ARG A 3 5.98 -6.56 -9.53
C ARG A 3 6.65 -6.92 -8.20
N ALA A 4 7.97 -6.75 -8.12
CA ALA A 4 8.74 -7.06 -6.92
C ALA A 4 8.39 -6.10 -5.77
N ARG A 5 8.13 -4.82 -6.06
CA ARG A 5 7.63 -3.86 -5.05
C ARG A 5 6.24 -4.23 -4.53
N PHE A 6 5.33 -4.68 -5.39
CA PHE A 6 4.04 -5.21 -4.91
C PHE A 6 4.22 -6.44 -4.02
N ALA A 7 5.12 -7.36 -4.38
CA ALA A 7 5.43 -8.51 -3.52
C ALA A 7 6.02 -8.09 -2.16
N ALA A 8 6.88 -7.06 -2.13
CA ALA A 8 7.41 -6.50 -0.89
C ALA A 8 6.29 -5.87 -0.02
N VAL A 9 5.35 -5.14 -0.63
CA VAL A 9 4.15 -4.62 0.05
C VAL A 9 3.31 -5.76 0.63
N GLU A 10 3.02 -6.80 -0.15
CA GLU A 10 2.26 -7.97 0.33
C GLU A 10 2.96 -8.63 1.53
N ALA A 11 4.28 -8.78 1.47
CA ALA A 11 5.07 -9.31 2.58
C ALA A 11 5.07 -8.39 3.82
N ALA A 12 5.02 -7.07 3.65
CA ALA A 12 4.89 -6.12 4.74
C ALA A 12 3.50 -6.18 5.39
N VAL A 13 2.44 -6.21 4.58
CA VAL A 13 1.05 -6.35 5.02
C VAL A 13 0.85 -7.67 5.78
N ALA A 14 1.43 -8.76 5.29
CA ALA A 14 1.33 -10.08 5.91
C ALA A 14 1.88 -10.09 7.35
N ARG A 15 2.91 -9.29 7.64
CA ARG A 15 3.51 -9.14 8.98
C ARG A 15 2.68 -8.29 9.95
N ARG A 16 1.70 -7.52 9.46
CA ARG A 16 0.81 -6.70 10.31
C ARG A 16 -0.28 -7.55 10.96
N ASN A 17 -0.63 -7.22 12.21
CA ASN A 17 -1.81 -7.77 12.88
C ASN A 17 -3.12 -7.15 12.35
N PRO A 18 -4.31 -7.72 12.65
CA PRO A 18 -5.58 -7.22 12.11
C PRO A 18 -5.84 -5.73 12.38
N THR A 19 -5.54 -5.25 13.59
CA THR A 19 -5.71 -3.84 13.97
C THR A 19 -4.77 -2.93 13.18
N GLN A 20 -3.51 -3.33 13.02
CA GLN A 20 -2.54 -2.58 12.22
C GLN A 20 -2.94 -2.53 10.75
N ARG A 21 -3.44 -3.63 10.18
CA ARG A 21 -3.91 -3.66 8.78
C ARG A 21 -5.09 -2.72 8.56
N ASP A 22 -6.05 -2.66 9.49
CA ASP A 22 -7.17 -1.73 9.42
C ASP A 22 -6.69 -0.28 9.53
N ALA A 23 -5.78 0.01 10.47
CA ALA A 23 -5.18 1.33 10.62
C ALA A 23 -4.44 1.77 9.35
N ASP A 24 -3.56 0.91 8.80
CA ASP A 24 -2.80 1.19 7.58
C ASP A 24 -3.75 1.44 6.39
N ARG A 25 -4.82 0.66 6.26
CA ARG A 25 -5.82 0.83 5.20
C ARG A 25 -6.55 2.17 5.31
N ARG A 26 -6.97 2.55 6.53
CA ARG A 26 -7.65 3.84 6.78
C ARG A 26 -6.73 5.02 6.54
N LEU A 27 -5.49 4.94 7.00
CA LEU A 27 -4.48 5.97 6.78
C LEU A 27 -4.21 6.15 5.28
N PHE A 28 -4.07 5.06 4.53
CA PHE A 28 -3.88 5.15 3.09
C PHE A 28 -5.10 5.75 2.38
N LEU A 29 -6.31 5.29 2.69
CA LEU A 29 -7.55 5.84 2.12
C LEU A 29 -7.71 7.34 2.40
N ALA A 30 -7.31 7.82 3.58
CA ALA A 30 -7.37 9.23 3.95
C ALA A 30 -6.40 10.11 3.14
N ARG A 31 -5.34 9.53 2.57
CA ARG A 31 -4.37 10.24 1.71
C ARG A 31 -4.82 10.35 0.25
N LEU A 32 -5.81 9.56 -0.17
CA LEU A 32 -6.33 9.62 -1.54
C LEU A 32 -7.31 10.78 -1.64
N GLU A 33 -7.07 11.70 -2.57
CA GLU A 33 -7.91 12.89 -2.78
C GLU A 33 -9.08 12.60 -3.73
N GLY A 34 -8.86 11.79 -4.76
CA GLY A 34 -9.85 11.48 -5.79
C GLY A 34 -10.71 10.25 -5.48
N GLU A 35 -11.98 10.29 -5.92
CA GLU A 35 -12.91 9.18 -5.69
C GLU A 35 -12.58 7.96 -6.57
N LEU A 36 -12.03 8.16 -7.76
CA LEU A 36 -11.59 7.08 -8.64
C LEU A 36 -10.48 6.24 -8.00
N GLU A 37 -9.47 6.90 -7.42
CA GLU A 37 -8.37 6.28 -6.69
C GLU A 37 -8.89 5.51 -5.48
N ARG A 38 -9.83 6.11 -4.72
CA ARG A 38 -10.45 5.47 -3.56
C ARG A 38 -11.24 4.24 -3.96
N GLU A 39 -12.06 4.32 -5.01
CA GLU A 39 -12.86 3.19 -5.50
C GLU A 39 -11.96 2.05 -5.99
N ASP A 40 -10.92 2.36 -6.76
CA ASP A 40 -9.95 1.37 -7.23
C ASP A 40 -9.22 0.69 -6.05
N PHE A 41 -8.80 1.46 -5.04
CA PHE A 41 -8.19 0.89 -3.84
C PHE A 41 -9.18 0.07 -2.99
N ARG A 42 -10.45 0.47 -2.90
CA ARG A 42 -11.47 -0.34 -2.21
C ARG A 42 -11.64 -1.70 -2.88
N ARG A 43 -11.57 -1.75 -4.22
CA ARG A 43 -11.73 -2.97 -5.03
C ARG A 43 -10.50 -3.87 -5.01
N PHE A 44 -9.30 -3.31 -5.18
CA PHE A 44 -8.07 -4.08 -5.38
C PHE A 44 -7.11 -4.06 -4.18
N GLY A 45 -7.36 -3.21 -3.18
CA GLY A 45 -6.50 -3.05 -2.01
C GLY A 45 -5.07 -2.71 -2.38
N TRP A 46 -4.12 -3.32 -1.66
CA TRP A 46 -2.68 -3.11 -1.85
C TRP A 46 -2.15 -3.57 -3.21
N SER A 47 -2.96 -4.28 -4.00
CA SER A 47 -2.63 -4.69 -5.38
C SER A 47 -3.17 -3.72 -6.44
N SER A 48 -3.76 -2.58 -6.03
CA SER A 48 -4.25 -1.53 -6.92
C SER A 48 -3.13 -0.98 -7.82
N ALA A 49 -3.24 -1.24 -9.12
CA ALA A 49 -2.30 -0.73 -10.10
C ALA A 49 -2.44 0.78 -10.29
N LEU A 50 -3.66 1.32 -10.22
CA LEU A 50 -3.91 2.76 -10.31
C LEU A 50 -3.17 3.51 -9.20
N ASN A 51 -3.21 2.99 -7.97
CA ASN A 51 -2.63 3.61 -6.80
C ASN A 51 -1.16 3.24 -6.55
N ALA A 52 -0.49 2.50 -7.43
CA ALA A 52 0.81 1.90 -7.15
C ALA A 52 1.87 2.88 -6.62
N ARG A 53 1.96 4.08 -7.22
CA ARG A 53 2.91 5.10 -6.78
C ARG A 53 2.62 5.56 -5.35
N ALA A 54 1.36 5.82 -5.05
CA ALA A 54 0.92 6.22 -3.71
C ALA A 54 1.13 5.08 -2.70
N ILE A 55 0.82 3.83 -3.08
CA ILE A 55 1.03 2.64 -2.25
C ILE A 55 2.51 2.49 -1.90
N PHE A 56 3.40 2.61 -2.87
CA PHE A 56 4.84 2.49 -2.62
C PHE A 56 5.36 3.63 -1.75
N ALA A 57 4.94 4.88 -2.00
CA ALA A 57 5.33 6.00 -1.16
C ALA A 57 4.85 5.80 0.29
N PHE A 58 3.60 5.40 0.48
CA PHE A 58 3.03 5.10 1.79
C PHE A 58 3.84 4.02 2.52
N TRP A 59 4.14 2.90 1.87
CA TRP A 59 4.85 1.81 2.52
C TRP A 59 6.32 2.11 2.79
N GLU A 60 6.97 2.95 1.98
CA GLU A 60 8.32 3.45 2.27
C GLU A 60 8.32 4.34 3.52
N GLU A 61 7.29 5.15 3.73
CA GLU A 61 7.16 5.93 4.97
C GLU A 61 6.87 5.05 6.19
N MET A 62 6.04 4.01 6.05
CA MET A 62 5.67 3.12 7.15
C MET A 62 6.77 2.11 7.50
N ALA A 63 7.66 1.82 6.55
CA ALA A 63 8.80 0.92 6.68
C ALA A 63 9.94 1.41 5.77
N PRO A 64 10.76 2.37 6.25
CA PRO A 64 11.90 2.87 5.48
C PRO A 64 12.84 1.74 5.07
N GLY A 65 13.30 1.76 3.82
CA GLY A 65 14.15 0.72 3.23
C GLY A 65 13.41 -0.53 2.77
N LEU A 66 12.07 -0.53 2.77
CA LEU A 66 11.27 -1.70 2.34
C LEU A 66 11.59 -2.13 0.90
N PHE A 67 12.03 -1.19 0.06
CA PHE A 67 12.30 -1.43 -1.35
C PHE A 67 13.78 -1.38 -1.74
N ASP A 68 14.71 -1.30 -0.79
CA ASP A 68 16.15 -1.15 -1.11
C ASP A 68 16.73 -2.38 -1.83
N ASP A 69 16.18 -3.57 -1.56
CA ASP A 69 16.61 -4.86 -2.13
C ASP A 69 15.70 -5.38 -3.27
N VAL A 70 14.88 -4.50 -3.87
CA VAL A 70 13.77 -4.86 -4.81
C VAL A 70 14.00 -4.41 -6.25
#